data_AF-A0A355YNQ7-F1
#
_entry.id   AF-A0A355YNQ7-F1
#
_cell.length_a   1.000
_cell.length_b   1.000
_cell.length_c   1.000
_cell.angle_alpha   90.00
_cell.angle_beta   90.00
_cell.angle_gamma   90.00
#
_symmetry.space_group_name_H-M   'P 1'
#
loop_
_entity.id
_entity.type
_entity.pdbx_description
1 polymer ?
#
loop_
_entity_poly.entity_id
_entity_poly.type
_entity_poly.pdbx_seq_one_letter_code
_entity_poly.pdbx_strand_id
1 'polypeptide(L)'
;MNRKCLIPALLVILSVCSLTGCAPREKTLLLPDLYTLDPESEDPATGEDFTVKKIYTYSYETSPALDQSASLKGCGEHEVSVIANEENTDGQMPLLRQVDYRYGFYDTSGQSKTPWEEPQKVLHPIFWRLWSPYEASEEGEADAGEDLLYGIEKMLLSPDGKKMLVYARAESWDNYFVWFYDFETQTPYTLYQGAPPKEGEAKGAFSPSGRWVSFDTTGSLHQKLILLYDCRKDRLDEGEESFVSIDEFSSFYPPDDTLPIVEAASQLIWETGLFDRSGQAGLLTVIQEYDKSVLAIESYSLPPDDPELAYTENSYYLYGTPESMPYFRYALDVKSNHVYYLYDVSRMWSTDLTHGTSGIKTDFSHAVLDFLRLDSGDCLLLCTQDANAYNIKATVNLTNPDPFTLQKEWDISSVDLYLYSSEDESERLLYKDLRNVIRMEYDETTRRILVETSGDGTLKRRQCVILEL
;
A
#
# COMPACT_ATOMS: atom_id res chain seq x y z
N MET A 1 -24.13 -59.72 30.20
CA MET A 1 -25.19 -58.85 29.65
C MET A 1 -24.78 -57.39 29.79
N ASN A 2 -24.85 -56.67 28.67
CA ASN A 2 -24.85 -55.21 28.48
C ASN A 2 -23.65 -54.37 28.94
N ARG A 3 -22.59 -54.37 28.10
CA ARG A 3 -21.80 -53.16 27.83
C ARG A 3 -22.23 -52.62 26.46
N LYS A 4 -23.03 -51.54 26.43
CA LYS A 4 -23.26 -50.75 25.20
C LYS A 4 -23.45 -49.28 25.56
N CYS A 5 -22.89 -48.43 24.69
CA CYS A 5 -23.21 -47.02 24.47
C CYS A 5 -22.72 -45.99 25.51
N LEU A 6 -21.40 -45.78 25.60
CA LEU A 6 -20.87 -44.50 26.11
C LEU A 6 -19.78 -43.89 25.21
N ILE A 7 -19.22 -44.67 24.28
CA ILE A 7 -18.17 -44.20 23.35
C ILE A 7 -18.73 -43.38 22.16
N PRO A 8 -19.91 -43.66 21.56
CA PRO A 8 -20.35 -42.88 20.40
C PRO A 8 -20.90 -41.50 20.77
N ALA A 9 -21.31 -41.27 22.02
CA ALA A 9 -21.79 -39.96 22.48
C ALA A 9 -20.65 -38.95 22.66
N LEU A 10 -19.46 -39.40 23.07
CA LEU A 10 -18.31 -38.52 23.29
C LEU A 10 -17.70 -38.03 21.96
N LEU A 11 -17.69 -38.88 20.93
CA LEU A 11 -17.19 -38.55 19.59
C LEU A 11 -18.12 -37.56 18.84
N VAL A 12 -19.44 -37.63 19.06
CA VAL A 12 -20.40 -36.67 18.49
C VAL A 12 -20.31 -35.31 19.19
N ILE A 13 -20.04 -35.26 20.50
CA ILE A 13 -19.85 -34.00 21.22
C ILE A 13 -18.53 -33.31 20.81
N LEU A 14 -17.46 -34.09 20.60
CA LEU A 14 -16.20 -33.54 20.06
C LEU A 14 -16.33 -33.06 18.61
N SER A 15 -17.15 -33.70 17.76
CA SER A 15 -17.39 -33.21 16.39
C SER A 15 -18.28 -31.97 16.33
N VAL A 16 -19.18 -31.77 17.30
CA VAL A 16 -20.03 -30.58 17.39
C VAL A 16 -19.24 -29.36 17.89
N CYS A 17 -18.22 -29.55 18.74
CA CYS A 17 -17.32 -28.46 19.16
C CYS A 17 -16.34 -28.00 18.06
N SER A 18 -16.07 -28.83 17.06
CA SER A 18 -15.23 -28.46 15.90
C SER A 18 -16.00 -27.69 14.82
N LEU A 19 -17.34 -27.64 14.89
CA LEU A 19 -18.20 -26.97 13.90
C LEU A 19 -18.64 -25.57 14.35
N THR A 20 -18.27 -25.13 15.56
CA THR A 20 -18.38 -23.72 15.97
C THR A 20 -17.02 -23.04 15.79
N GLY A 21 -16.57 -22.94 14.54
CA GLY A 21 -15.59 -21.93 14.18
C GLY A 21 -16.16 -20.58 14.57
N CYS A 22 -15.62 -19.94 15.61
CA CYS A 22 -15.86 -18.54 15.86
C CYS A 22 -15.27 -17.78 14.68
N ALA A 23 -16.08 -17.52 13.66
CA ALA A 23 -15.80 -16.44 12.73
C ALA A 23 -15.57 -15.17 13.57
N PRO A 24 -14.54 -14.35 13.27
CA PRO A 24 -14.36 -13.08 13.95
C PRO A 24 -15.66 -12.30 13.81
N ARG A 25 -16.30 -12.03 14.96
CA ARG A 25 -17.61 -11.39 14.97
C ARG A 25 -17.39 -9.94 14.54
N GLU A 26 -17.87 -9.60 13.35
CA GLU A 26 -17.94 -8.22 12.85
C GLU A 26 -18.64 -7.35 13.90
N LYS A 27 -18.03 -6.23 14.27
CA LYS A 27 -18.52 -5.34 15.32
C LYS A 27 -18.59 -3.92 14.80
N THR A 28 -19.74 -3.29 15.02
CA THR A 28 -19.89 -1.85 15.02
C THR A 28 -19.89 -1.39 16.47
N LEU A 29 -19.00 -0.47 16.82
CA LEU A 29 -19.00 0.19 18.13
C LEU A 29 -19.55 1.61 17.96
N LEU A 30 -20.67 1.87 18.63
CA LEU A 30 -21.20 3.22 18.80
C LEU A 30 -20.54 3.81 20.04
N LEU A 31 -19.86 4.94 19.89
CA LEU A 31 -19.32 5.68 21.03
C LEU A 31 -20.47 6.43 21.72
N PRO A 32 -20.48 6.55 23.05
CA PRO A 32 -21.51 7.32 23.73
C PRO A 32 -21.44 8.78 23.29
N ASP A 33 -22.57 9.31 22.81
CA ASP A 33 -22.73 10.73 22.51
C ASP A 33 -22.36 11.56 23.74
N LEU A 34 -21.38 12.46 23.60
CA LEU A 34 -21.16 13.54 24.54
C LEU A 34 -22.30 14.56 24.37
N TYR A 35 -23.51 14.23 24.84
CA TYR A 35 -24.58 15.22 24.95
C TYR A 35 -24.27 16.16 26.12
N THR A 36 -23.93 17.41 25.81
CA THR A 36 -24.78 18.57 26.16
C THR A 36 -24.28 19.78 25.38
N LEU A 37 -24.90 20.09 24.25
CA LEU A 37 -25.15 21.44 23.75
C LEU A 37 -26.39 21.37 22.83
N ASP A 38 -27.33 22.28 23.04
CA ASP A 38 -28.64 22.34 22.39
C ASP A 38 -28.52 22.42 20.85
N PRO A 39 -29.37 21.72 20.07
CA PRO A 39 -29.29 21.71 18.61
C PRO A 39 -29.87 22.95 17.92
N GLU A 40 -30.05 24.08 18.62
CA GLU A 40 -30.69 25.28 18.04
C GLU A 40 -29.86 26.57 18.09
N SER A 41 -28.58 26.51 18.45
CA SER A 41 -27.71 27.68 18.25
C SER A 41 -26.26 27.29 18.07
N GLU A 42 -25.84 27.05 16.84
CA GLU A 42 -24.49 27.41 16.42
C GLU A 42 -24.46 27.53 14.88
N ASP A 43 -24.02 28.71 14.45
CA ASP A 43 -23.63 29.02 13.09
C ASP A 43 -22.72 27.92 12.54
N PRO A 44 -22.89 27.42 11.31
CA PRO A 44 -21.93 26.51 10.69
C PRO A 44 -20.73 27.34 10.21
N ALA A 45 -19.89 27.77 11.15
CA ALA A 45 -18.64 28.44 10.84
C ALA A 45 -17.54 28.00 11.81
N THR A 46 -16.52 27.38 11.22
CA THR A 46 -15.13 27.26 11.69
C THR A 46 -14.83 26.28 12.82
N GLY A 47 -14.47 25.05 12.42
CA GLY A 47 -13.82 24.02 13.24
C GLY A 47 -14.06 22.64 12.61
N GLU A 48 -13.07 22.06 11.94
CA GLU A 48 -13.18 20.68 11.45
C GLU A 48 -13.26 19.73 12.65
N ASP A 49 -14.46 19.33 13.04
CA ASP A 49 -14.62 18.39 14.15
C ASP A 49 -14.12 17.00 13.71
N PHE A 50 -13.00 16.54 14.27
CA PHE A 50 -12.42 15.20 14.08
C PHE A 50 -12.82 14.23 15.21
N THR A 51 -14.04 14.36 15.72
CA THR A 51 -14.55 13.46 16.75
C THR A 51 -14.97 12.13 16.14
N VAL A 52 -14.35 11.02 16.55
CA VAL A 52 -14.79 9.68 16.11
C VAL A 52 -16.25 9.46 16.53
N LYS A 53 -17.13 9.27 15.54
CA LYS A 53 -18.56 9.00 15.73
C LYS A 53 -18.83 7.51 15.80
N LYS A 54 -18.19 6.74 14.90
CA LYS A 54 -18.42 5.30 14.76
C LYS A 54 -17.15 4.57 14.35
N ILE A 55 -17.07 3.32 14.78
CA ILE A 55 -15.97 2.40 14.48
C ILE A 55 -16.56 1.12 13.90
N TYR A 56 -16.01 0.69 12.76
CA TYR A 56 -16.40 -0.54 12.06
C TYR A 56 -15.18 -1.44 11.88
N THR A 57 -15.35 -2.76 12.07
CA THR A 57 -14.28 -3.73 11.85
C THR A 57 -14.70 -4.85 10.89
N TYR A 58 -13.94 -5.05 9.81
CA TYR A 58 -14.17 -6.10 8.81
C TYR A 58 -12.95 -7.02 8.70
N SER A 59 -13.15 -8.33 8.73
CA SER A 59 -12.05 -9.31 8.62
C SER A 59 -12.17 -10.14 7.36
N TYR A 60 -11.06 -10.41 6.69
CA TYR A 60 -11.02 -11.13 5.42
C TYR A 60 -9.68 -11.85 5.22
N GLU A 61 -9.65 -12.82 4.32
CA GLU A 61 -8.41 -13.46 3.86
C GLU A 61 -7.96 -12.83 2.55
N THR A 62 -6.66 -12.68 2.35
CA THR A 62 -6.06 -12.09 1.13
C THR A 62 -4.67 -12.67 0.86
N SER A 63 -4.05 -12.25 -0.24
CA SER A 63 -2.69 -12.64 -0.58
C SER A 63 -1.66 -11.91 0.30
N PRO A 64 -0.68 -12.62 0.89
CA PRO A 64 0.39 -12.00 1.66
C PRO A 64 1.33 -11.13 0.80
N ALA A 65 1.30 -11.27 -0.53
CA ALA A 65 2.12 -10.48 -1.47
C ALA A 65 1.60 -9.04 -1.70
N LEU A 66 0.44 -8.68 -1.15
CA LEU A 66 -0.12 -7.33 -1.23
C LEU A 66 0.45 -6.44 -0.13
N ASP A 67 1.02 -5.29 -0.46
CA ASP A 67 1.47 -4.31 0.54
C ASP A 67 0.26 -3.65 1.27
N GLN A 68 -0.87 -3.55 0.57
CA GLN A 68 -2.16 -3.05 1.06
C GLN A 68 -3.25 -3.80 0.30
N SER A 69 -4.34 -4.14 0.97
CA SER A 69 -5.44 -4.87 0.34
C SER A 69 -6.81 -4.25 0.56
N ALA A 70 -6.91 -3.18 1.35
CA ALA A 70 -8.14 -2.42 1.51
C ALA A 70 -7.93 -0.92 1.24
N SER A 71 -8.92 -0.25 0.66
CA SER A 71 -8.87 1.20 0.36
C SER A 71 -10.24 1.88 0.55
N LEU A 72 -10.22 3.14 0.97
CA LEU A 72 -11.39 4.03 1.08
C LEU A 72 -11.47 4.99 -0.11
N LYS A 73 -10.34 5.44 -0.63
CA LYS A 73 -10.26 6.35 -1.76
C LYS A 73 -11.00 5.77 -2.96
N GLY A 74 -11.85 6.59 -3.57
CA GLY A 74 -12.69 6.18 -4.69
C GLY A 74 -13.92 5.34 -4.33
N CYS A 75 -14.16 5.06 -3.04
CA CYS A 75 -15.36 4.38 -2.56
C CYS A 75 -16.48 5.37 -2.19
N GLY A 76 -17.73 4.91 -2.21
CA GLY A 76 -18.87 5.69 -1.73
C GLY A 76 -18.84 5.95 -0.22
N GLU A 77 -19.72 6.83 0.24
CA GLU A 77 -20.01 7.05 1.66
C GLU A 77 -20.50 5.71 2.25
N HIS A 78 -19.75 5.18 3.22
CA HIS A 78 -19.92 3.86 3.85
C HIS A 78 -19.49 2.62 3.06
N GLU A 79 -18.68 2.78 2.01
CA GLU A 79 -18.06 1.65 1.30
C GLU A 79 -16.55 1.57 1.57
N VAL A 80 -16.02 0.36 1.50
CA VAL A 80 -14.57 0.05 1.47
C VAL A 80 -14.32 -0.97 0.37
N SER A 81 -13.27 -0.75 -0.42
CA SER A 81 -12.82 -1.72 -1.41
C SER A 81 -11.80 -2.66 -0.76
N VAL A 82 -11.95 -3.96 -0.97
CA VAL A 82 -11.08 -4.98 -0.38
C VAL A 82 -10.71 -6.03 -1.42
N ILE A 83 -9.43 -6.34 -1.56
CA ILE A 83 -8.96 -7.50 -2.31
C ILE A 83 -8.93 -8.69 -1.38
N ALA A 84 -9.88 -9.60 -1.54
CA ALA A 84 -10.02 -10.80 -0.73
C ALA A 84 -9.82 -12.07 -1.56
N ASN A 85 -9.33 -13.13 -0.94
CA ASN A 85 -9.26 -14.45 -1.56
C ASN A 85 -10.62 -15.14 -1.44
N GLU A 86 -11.16 -15.62 -2.56
CA GLU A 86 -12.30 -16.53 -2.58
C GLU A 86 -11.86 -17.97 -2.76
N GLU A 87 -12.43 -18.88 -1.96
CA GLU A 87 -12.33 -20.33 -2.21
C GLU A 87 -13.27 -20.70 -3.36
N ASN A 88 -12.69 -20.93 -4.53
CA ASN A 88 -13.39 -21.58 -5.63
C ASN A 88 -12.93 -23.04 -5.77
N THR A 89 -13.66 -23.83 -6.54
CA THR A 89 -13.38 -25.26 -6.78
C THR A 89 -11.98 -25.56 -7.32
N ASP A 90 -11.29 -24.54 -7.86
CA ASP A 90 -9.99 -24.66 -8.53
C ASP A 90 -8.84 -23.86 -7.85
N GLY A 91 -9.08 -23.28 -6.65
CA GLY A 91 -8.05 -22.56 -5.88
C GLY A 91 -8.53 -21.27 -5.19
N GLN A 92 -7.63 -20.61 -4.46
CA GLN A 92 -7.86 -19.29 -3.86
C GLN A 92 -7.48 -18.18 -4.86
N MET A 93 -8.44 -17.35 -5.28
CA MET A 93 -8.18 -16.23 -6.21
C MET A 93 -8.46 -14.86 -5.57
N PRO A 94 -7.58 -13.85 -5.79
CA PRO A 94 -7.84 -12.50 -5.31
C PRO A 94 -8.98 -11.87 -6.12
N LEU A 95 -9.95 -11.31 -5.41
CA LEU A 95 -11.15 -10.66 -5.92
C LEU A 95 -11.27 -9.27 -5.29
N LEU A 96 -11.50 -8.25 -6.12
CA LEU A 96 -11.88 -6.93 -5.63
C LEU A 96 -13.36 -6.95 -5.23
N ARG A 97 -13.65 -6.73 -3.96
CA ARG A 97 -14.99 -6.59 -3.39
C ARG A 97 -15.22 -5.16 -2.97
N GLN A 98 -16.42 -4.64 -3.25
CA GLN A 98 -16.90 -3.42 -2.61
C GLN A 98 -17.82 -3.79 -1.47
N VAL A 99 -17.42 -3.42 -0.25
CA VAL A 99 -18.13 -3.79 0.97
C VAL A 99 -18.79 -2.55 1.55
N ASP A 100 -20.11 -2.54 1.62
CA ASP A 100 -20.90 -1.55 2.35
C ASP A 100 -21.07 -2.02 3.80
N TYR A 101 -20.86 -1.10 4.75
CA TYR A 101 -20.89 -1.40 6.17
C TYR A 101 -21.98 -0.67 6.96
N ARG A 102 -22.94 -0.01 6.29
CA ARG A 102 -24.04 0.73 6.96
C ARG A 102 -24.93 -0.13 7.85
N TYR A 103 -25.25 -1.35 7.38
CA TYR A 103 -26.24 -2.22 8.00
C TYR A 103 -25.68 -3.60 8.34
N GLY A 104 -24.37 -3.66 8.60
CA GLY A 104 -23.57 -4.89 8.54
C GLY A 104 -22.75 -4.92 7.26
N PHE A 105 -21.69 -5.74 7.23
CA PHE A 105 -20.81 -5.83 6.07
C PHE A 105 -21.46 -6.71 5.01
N TYR A 106 -21.80 -6.14 3.86
CA TYR A 106 -22.27 -6.89 2.71
C TYR A 106 -21.62 -6.37 1.44
N ASP A 107 -21.40 -7.30 0.51
CA ASP A 107 -20.88 -6.97 -0.81
C ASP A 107 -21.94 -6.22 -1.63
N THR A 108 -21.66 -4.98 -2.02
CA THR A 108 -22.53 -4.16 -2.89
C THR A 108 -22.31 -4.41 -4.36
N SER A 109 -21.20 -5.05 -4.73
CA SER A 109 -20.99 -5.53 -6.08
C SER A 109 -21.84 -6.78 -6.33
N GLY A 110 -23.15 -6.58 -6.51
CA GLY A 110 -24.15 -7.63 -6.79
C GLY A 110 -23.90 -8.44 -8.08
N GLN A 111 -22.77 -8.25 -8.73
CA GLN A 111 -22.13 -9.15 -9.67
C GLN A 111 -20.64 -9.13 -9.33
N SER A 112 -20.15 -10.24 -8.80
CA SER A 112 -18.74 -10.63 -8.76
C SER A 112 -18.03 -10.07 -10.00
N LYS A 113 -17.18 -9.07 -9.81
CA LYS A 113 -16.16 -8.77 -10.80
C LYS A 113 -14.92 -9.54 -10.37
N THR A 114 -14.94 -10.86 -10.55
CA THR A 114 -13.66 -11.56 -10.53
C THR A 114 -12.76 -10.86 -11.54
N PRO A 115 -11.50 -10.60 -11.19
CA PRO A 115 -10.60 -9.99 -12.15
C PRO A 115 -10.33 -10.90 -13.37
N TRP A 116 -10.95 -12.08 -13.41
CA TRP A 116 -10.58 -13.20 -14.24
C TRP A 116 -11.80 -13.94 -14.84
N GLU A 117 -13.03 -13.40 -14.73
CA GLU A 117 -14.22 -13.93 -15.41
C GLU A 117 -14.16 -13.61 -16.92
N GLU A 118 -13.48 -14.50 -17.65
CA GLU A 118 -13.40 -14.61 -19.12
C GLU A 118 -12.57 -13.56 -19.90
N PRO A 119 -11.41 -14.02 -20.44
CA PRO A 119 -11.07 -13.68 -21.81
C PRO A 119 -10.65 -14.94 -22.57
N GLN A 120 -11.62 -15.73 -23.02
CA GLN A 120 -11.37 -16.96 -23.78
C GLN A 120 -10.72 -16.76 -25.16
N LYS A 121 -10.20 -15.57 -25.51
CA LYS A 121 -9.63 -15.33 -26.85
C LYS A 121 -8.33 -14.52 -26.94
N VAL A 122 -7.77 -13.98 -25.85
CA VAL A 122 -6.52 -13.20 -25.95
C VAL A 122 -5.50 -13.43 -24.83
N LEU A 123 -5.85 -14.06 -23.70
CA LEU A 123 -4.84 -14.36 -22.67
C LEU A 123 -4.10 -15.67 -22.96
N HIS A 124 -2.77 -15.57 -23.00
CA HIS A 124 -1.86 -16.71 -23.06
C HIS A 124 -2.18 -17.68 -21.89
N PRO A 125 -2.14 -19.01 -22.09
CA PRO A 125 -2.45 -20.05 -21.08
C PRO A 125 -1.49 -20.08 -19.86
N ILE A 126 -0.81 -18.98 -19.55
CA ILE A 126 0.09 -18.81 -18.42
C ILE A 126 -0.67 -18.40 -17.16
N PHE A 127 -1.74 -17.60 -17.28
CA PHE A 127 -2.39 -17.02 -16.11
C PHE A 127 -3.20 -18.00 -15.24
N TRP A 128 -3.75 -19.06 -15.84
CA TRP A 128 -4.51 -20.08 -15.10
C TRP A 128 -3.62 -21.02 -14.27
N ARG A 129 -2.33 -21.15 -14.62
CA ARG A 129 -1.37 -22.02 -13.92
C ARG A 129 -0.68 -21.36 -12.72
N LEU A 130 -0.80 -20.04 -12.59
CA LEU A 130 -0.17 -19.23 -11.53
C LEU A 130 -0.63 -19.56 -10.09
N TRP A 131 -1.79 -20.21 -9.92
CA TRP A 131 -2.46 -20.26 -8.61
C TRP A 131 -3.08 -21.61 -8.24
N SER A 132 -2.81 -22.68 -9.01
CA SER A 132 -3.20 -24.02 -8.57
C SER A 132 -2.21 -24.51 -7.51
N PRO A 133 -2.60 -24.72 -6.25
CA PRO A 133 -1.79 -25.52 -5.35
C PRO A 133 -1.79 -26.93 -5.90
N TYR A 134 -0.65 -27.41 -6.42
CA TYR A 134 -0.50 -28.83 -6.70
C TYR A 134 -0.44 -29.54 -5.34
N GLU A 135 -1.60 -29.88 -4.77
CA GLU A 135 -1.66 -31.05 -3.91
C GLU A 135 -1.26 -32.22 -4.80
N ALA A 136 -0.07 -32.76 -4.57
CA ALA A 136 0.43 -33.91 -5.30
C ALA A 136 -0.57 -35.05 -5.19
N SER A 137 -1.40 -35.23 -6.22
CA SER A 137 -2.19 -36.42 -6.38
C SER A 137 -1.21 -37.55 -6.69
N GLU A 138 -0.94 -38.37 -5.67
CA GLU A 138 -0.43 -39.72 -5.91
C GLU A 138 -1.40 -40.40 -6.87
N GLU A 139 -0.87 -40.88 -8.00
CA GLU A 139 -1.53 -41.59 -9.09
C GLU A 139 -2.02 -40.74 -10.28
N GLY A 140 -1.28 -40.86 -11.39
CA GLY A 140 -1.87 -40.79 -12.74
C GLY A 140 -1.09 -39.95 -13.72
N GLU A 141 -0.33 -40.62 -14.59
CA GLU A 141 0.39 -40.06 -15.74
C GLU A 141 -0.45 -39.06 -16.56
N ALA A 142 0.08 -37.85 -16.72
CA ALA A 142 -0.23 -36.96 -17.82
C ALA A 142 1.08 -36.31 -18.29
N ASP A 143 1.29 -36.31 -19.61
CA ASP A 143 2.46 -35.76 -20.31
C ASP A 143 2.89 -34.40 -19.73
N ALA A 144 3.99 -34.38 -18.99
CA ALA A 144 4.61 -33.18 -18.47
C ALA A 144 5.39 -32.47 -19.60
N GLY A 145 4.69 -31.67 -20.40
CA GLY A 145 5.33 -30.51 -21.01
C GLY A 145 5.73 -29.57 -19.88
N GLU A 146 7.02 -29.25 -19.76
CA GLU A 146 7.62 -28.46 -18.67
C GLU A 146 6.68 -27.36 -18.16
N ASP A 147 6.03 -27.63 -17.03
CA ASP A 147 5.05 -26.74 -16.42
C ASP A 147 5.79 -25.52 -15.88
N LEU A 148 5.68 -24.39 -16.59
CA LEU A 148 6.15 -23.08 -16.14
C LEU A 148 5.35 -22.66 -14.90
N LEU A 149 5.90 -22.96 -13.71
CA LEU A 149 5.43 -22.41 -12.44
C LEU A 149 5.93 -20.97 -12.32
N TYR A 150 5.01 -20.06 -11.98
CA TYR A 150 5.28 -18.66 -11.76
C TYR A 150 4.97 -18.33 -10.30
N GLY A 151 5.95 -17.78 -9.58
CA GLY A 151 5.77 -17.26 -8.24
C GLY A 151 5.43 -15.77 -8.28
N ILE A 152 4.35 -15.37 -7.59
CA ILE A 152 4.04 -13.94 -7.38
C ILE A 152 4.94 -13.45 -6.24
N GLU A 153 5.80 -12.49 -6.54
CA GLU A 153 6.72 -11.92 -5.55
C GLU A 153 6.06 -10.74 -4.83
N LYS A 154 5.35 -9.88 -5.56
CA LYS A 154 4.80 -8.64 -5.03
C LYS A 154 3.58 -8.16 -5.80
N MET A 155 2.64 -7.51 -5.12
CA MET A 155 1.51 -6.81 -5.70
C MET A 155 1.34 -5.41 -5.09
N LEU A 156 1.19 -4.41 -5.94
CA LEU A 156 1.01 -3.01 -5.55
C LEU A 156 -0.31 -2.47 -6.09
N LEU A 157 -1.16 -1.98 -5.19
CA LEU A 157 -2.47 -1.43 -5.52
C LEU A 157 -2.38 0.07 -5.85
N SER A 158 -3.19 0.55 -6.79
CA SER A 158 -3.37 1.98 -7.03
C SER A 158 -4.08 2.66 -5.86
N PRO A 159 -3.92 3.99 -5.69
CA PRO A 159 -4.54 4.72 -4.57
C PRO A 159 -6.06 4.60 -4.47
N ASP A 160 -6.76 4.30 -5.56
CA ASP A 160 -8.22 4.12 -5.61
C ASP A 160 -8.66 2.65 -5.53
N GLY A 161 -7.72 1.71 -5.40
CA GLY A 161 -8.01 0.28 -5.34
C GLY A 161 -8.39 -0.37 -6.67
N LYS A 162 -8.42 0.38 -7.78
CA LYS A 162 -8.99 -0.09 -9.07
C LYS A 162 -7.98 -0.62 -10.07
N LYS A 163 -6.69 -0.42 -9.84
CA LYS A 163 -5.60 -0.89 -10.70
C LYS A 163 -4.51 -1.53 -9.84
N MET A 164 -3.74 -2.45 -10.41
CA MET A 164 -2.72 -3.19 -9.68
C MET A 164 -1.50 -3.46 -10.56
N LEU A 165 -0.31 -3.33 -9.97
CA LEU A 165 0.92 -3.90 -10.52
C LEU A 165 1.19 -5.25 -9.87
N VAL A 166 1.57 -6.24 -10.69
CA VAL A 166 1.89 -7.61 -10.25
C VAL A 166 3.28 -7.96 -10.73
N TYR A 167 4.14 -8.37 -9.80
CA TYR A 167 5.49 -8.82 -10.06
C TYR A 167 5.54 -10.34 -9.93
N ALA A 168 5.96 -11.01 -11.00
CA ALA A 168 5.99 -12.46 -11.06
C ALA A 168 7.32 -12.96 -11.63
N ARG A 169 7.77 -14.12 -11.13
CA ARG A 169 8.99 -14.78 -11.59
C ARG A 169 8.69 -16.21 -12.00
N ALA A 170 9.16 -16.61 -13.19
CA ALA A 170 9.09 -17.99 -13.65
C ALA A 170 10.21 -18.81 -12.99
N GLU A 171 9.86 -19.86 -12.26
CA GLU A 171 10.83 -20.68 -11.51
C GLU A 171 11.80 -21.43 -12.43
N SER A 172 11.34 -21.83 -13.62
CA SER A 172 12.12 -22.67 -14.53
C SER A 172 13.07 -21.91 -15.45
N TRP A 173 12.75 -20.66 -15.80
CA TRP A 173 13.51 -19.88 -16.80
C TRP A 173 14.13 -18.60 -16.26
N ASP A 174 13.99 -18.34 -14.95
CA ASP A 174 14.46 -17.12 -14.29
C ASP A 174 14.00 -15.83 -15.01
N ASN A 175 12.80 -15.89 -15.60
CA ASN A 175 12.20 -14.74 -16.28
C ASN A 175 11.32 -13.98 -15.31
N TYR A 176 11.48 -12.66 -15.31
CA TYR A 176 10.78 -11.69 -14.51
C TYR A 176 9.72 -10.99 -15.35
N PHE A 177 8.53 -10.83 -14.79
CA PHE A 177 7.38 -10.22 -15.45
C PHE A 177 6.79 -9.15 -14.55
N VAL A 178 6.40 -8.04 -15.16
CA VAL A 178 5.57 -7.03 -14.52
C VAL A 178 4.30 -6.85 -15.31
N TRP A 179 3.16 -7.13 -14.67
CA TRP A 179 1.84 -6.95 -15.23
C TRP A 179 1.14 -5.75 -14.61
N PHE A 180 0.43 -5.00 -15.44
CA PHE A 180 -0.50 -3.97 -15.02
C PHE A 180 -1.92 -4.47 -15.24
N TYR A 181 -2.74 -4.37 -14.22
CA TYR A 181 -4.08 -4.91 -14.21
C TYR A 181 -5.09 -3.82 -13.84
N ASP A 182 -6.18 -3.73 -14.59
CA ASP A 182 -7.29 -2.83 -14.30
C ASP A 182 -8.55 -3.65 -13.98
N PHE A 183 -9.09 -3.50 -12.77
CA PHE A 183 -10.28 -4.25 -12.32
C PHE A 183 -11.56 -3.82 -13.05
N GLU A 184 -11.60 -2.65 -13.69
CA GLU A 184 -12.74 -2.21 -14.49
C GLU A 184 -12.76 -2.86 -15.87
N THR A 185 -11.61 -2.93 -16.55
CA THR A 185 -11.50 -3.51 -17.91
C THR A 185 -11.28 -5.01 -17.92
N GLN A 186 -10.81 -5.57 -16.81
CA GLN A 186 -10.47 -6.97 -16.63
C GLN A 186 -9.40 -7.53 -17.58
N THR A 187 -8.55 -6.65 -18.12
CA THR A 187 -7.49 -7.01 -19.06
C THR A 187 -6.11 -6.72 -18.48
N PRO A 188 -5.29 -7.74 -18.16
CA PRO A 188 -3.89 -7.53 -17.79
C PRO A 188 -3.06 -7.12 -19.01
N TYR A 189 -2.08 -6.25 -18.78
CA TYR A 189 -1.08 -5.81 -19.75
C TYR A 189 0.32 -6.15 -19.24
N THR A 190 1.18 -6.70 -20.09
CA THR A 190 2.58 -6.89 -19.74
C THR A 190 3.34 -5.59 -19.95
N LEU A 191 3.82 -4.99 -18.87
CA LEU A 191 4.70 -3.81 -18.91
C LEU A 191 6.16 -4.21 -19.13
N TYR A 192 6.58 -5.34 -18.56
CA TYR A 192 7.95 -5.82 -18.61
C TYR A 192 7.99 -7.34 -18.69
N GLN A 193 8.91 -7.87 -19.50
CA GLN A 193 9.33 -9.26 -19.50
C GLN A 193 10.84 -9.34 -19.74
N GLY A 194 11.56 -10.09 -18.92
CA GLY A 194 13.01 -10.21 -19.10
C GLY A 194 13.75 -10.78 -17.90
N ALA A 195 15.02 -10.42 -17.77
CA ALA A 195 15.83 -10.83 -16.63
C ALA A 195 15.38 -10.11 -15.34
N PRO A 196 15.49 -10.74 -14.16
CA PRO A 196 15.26 -10.06 -12.90
C PRO A 196 16.26 -8.91 -12.68
N PRO A 197 15.94 -7.95 -11.80
CA PRO A 197 16.87 -6.87 -11.48
C PRO A 197 18.19 -7.45 -10.95
N LYS A 198 19.31 -6.91 -11.41
CA LYS A 198 20.66 -7.40 -11.03
C LYS A 198 21.00 -7.14 -9.57
N GLU A 199 20.48 -6.03 -9.03
CA GLU A 199 20.67 -5.60 -7.64
C GLU A 199 19.32 -5.10 -7.10
N GLY A 200 18.95 -5.56 -5.90
CA GLY A 200 17.71 -5.19 -5.23
C GLY A 200 16.45 -5.75 -5.88
N GLU A 201 15.31 -5.12 -5.59
CA GLU A 201 14.00 -5.44 -6.14
C GLU A 201 13.51 -4.29 -7.02
N ALA A 202 12.72 -4.60 -8.05
CA ALA A 202 12.06 -3.58 -8.86
C ALA A 202 11.02 -2.84 -8.02
N LYS A 203 11.16 -1.52 -7.90
CA LYS A 203 10.31 -0.70 -7.03
C LYS A 203 9.25 0.04 -7.84
N GLY A 204 8.05 -0.53 -7.91
CA GLY A 204 6.89 0.14 -8.50
C GLY A 204 6.34 1.26 -7.65
N ALA A 205 5.68 2.21 -8.30
CA ALA A 205 4.91 3.25 -7.64
C ALA A 205 3.76 3.74 -8.51
N PHE A 206 2.69 4.18 -7.84
CA PHE A 206 1.63 5.00 -8.43
C PHE A 206 1.77 6.44 -7.95
N SER A 207 1.42 7.42 -8.78
CA SER A 207 1.26 8.79 -8.29
C SER A 207 0.06 8.88 -7.34
N PRO A 208 0.00 9.87 -6.43
CA PRO A 208 -1.09 10.00 -5.45
C PRO A 208 -2.49 10.07 -6.05
N SER A 209 -2.63 10.63 -7.27
CA SER A 209 -3.89 10.66 -8.01
C SER A 209 -4.25 9.34 -8.71
N GLY A 210 -3.33 8.36 -8.72
CA GLY A 210 -3.45 7.11 -9.47
C GLY A 210 -3.28 7.26 -10.99
N ARG A 211 -2.98 8.46 -11.48
CA ARG A 211 -2.85 8.73 -12.92
C ARG A 211 -1.59 8.11 -13.50
N TRP A 212 -0.45 8.25 -12.83
CA TRP A 212 0.83 7.77 -13.36
C TRP A 212 1.26 6.51 -12.64
N VAL A 213 1.85 5.59 -13.39
CA VAL A 213 2.45 4.38 -12.83
C VAL A 213 3.82 4.14 -13.44
N SER A 214 4.74 3.66 -12.61
CA SER A 214 6.01 3.08 -13.04
C SER A 214 6.19 1.74 -12.35
N PHE A 215 6.68 0.74 -13.08
CA PHE A 215 7.00 -0.56 -12.50
C PHE A 215 8.39 -0.59 -11.86
N ASP A 216 9.23 0.42 -12.11
CA ASP A 216 10.60 0.49 -11.61
C ASP A 216 11.05 1.94 -11.51
N THR A 217 10.89 2.51 -10.32
CA THR A 217 11.26 3.90 -9.98
C THR A 217 12.72 4.07 -9.61
N THR A 218 13.45 2.97 -9.44
CA THR A 218 14.90 2.99 -9.14
C THR A 218 15.75 2.73 -10.39
N GLY A 219 15.13 2.29 -11.49
CA GLY A 219 15.84 1.96 -12.73
C GLY A 219 16.65 0.66 -12.65
N SER A 220 16.31 -0.21 -11.70
CA SER A 220 16.94 -1.52 -11.48
C SER A 220 16.84 -2.47 -12.69
N LEU A 221 15.74 -2.39 -13.44
CA LEU A 221 15.46 -3.18 -14.65
C LEU A 221 15.90 -2.43 -15.92
N HIS A 222 15.79 -1.10 -15.92
CA HIS A 222 16.16 -0.26 -17.05
C HIS A 222 17.10 0.87 -16.60
N GLN A 223 18.41 0.63 -16.69
CA GLN A 223 19.49 1.44 -16.09
C GLN A 223 19.66 2.88 -16.62
N LYS A 224 18.74 3.40 -17.44
CA LYS A 224 18.87 4.75 -18.04
C LYS A 224 17.70 5.68 -17.78
N LEU A 225 16.48 5.15 -17.69
CA LEU A 225 15.26 5.95 -17.64
C LEU A 225 14.22 5.27 -16.76
N ILE A 226 13.50 6.07 -15.99
CA ILE A 226 12.25 5.69 -15.34
C ILE A 226 11.14 5.76 -16.36
N LEU A 227 10.49 4.63 -16.59
CA LEU A 227 9.42 4.46 -17.57
C LEU A 227 8.09 4.83 -16.91
N LEU A 228 7.34 5.75 -17.53
CA LEU A 228 6.08 6.25 -17.01
C LEU A 228 4.93 5.92 -17.94
N TYR A 229 3.81 5.59 -17.32
CA TYR A 229 2.61 5.12 -17.99
C TYR A 229 1.40 5.92 -17.49
N ASP A 230 0.60 6.48 -18.39
CA ASP A 230 -0.63 7.20 -18.06
C ASP A 230 -1.79 6.19 -17.96
N CYS A 231 -2.25 5.93 -16.74
CA CYS A 231 -3.34 5.02 -16.42
C CYS A 231 -4.71 5.46 -16.96
N ARG A 232 -4.83 6.67 -17.53
CA ARG A 232 -6.07 7.17 -18.16
C ARG A 232 -6.16 6.87 -19.64
N LYS A 233 -5.06 6.48 -20.28
CA LYS A 233 -5.08 6.13 -21.70
C LYS A 233 -5.63 4.72 -21.84
N ASP A 234 -6.72 4.60 -22.60
CA ASP A 234 -7.19 3.30 -23.05
C ASP A 234 -6.09 2.68 -23.92
N ARG A 235 -5.56 1.54 -23.49
CA ARG A 235 -4.55 0.77 -24.24
C ARG A 235 -5.19 -0.20 -25.23
N LEU A 236 -6.47 0.04 -25.53
CA LEU A 236 -7.24 -0.68 -26.51
C LEU A 236 -7.04 0.04 -27.84
N ASP A 237 -6.55 -0.69 -28.84
CA ASP A 237 -6.31 -0.28 -30.22
C ASP A 237 -4.93 0.35 -30.50
N GLU A 238 -3.98 -0.46 -30.98
CA GLU A 238 -3.65 -0.52 -32.41
C GLU A 238 -2.56 -1.59 -32.66
N GLY A 239 -2.63 -2.22 -33.83
CA GLY A 239 -1.90 -3.44 -34.18
C GLY A 239 -0.37 -3.33 -34.08
N GLU A 240 0.24 -4.50 -33.83
CA GLU A 240 1.67 -4.71 -33.59
C GLU A 240 2.17 -4.09 -32.27
N GLU A 241 2.03 -4.86 -31.17
CA GLU A 241 2.75 -4.64 -29.92
C GLU A 241 4.26 -4.70 -30.18
N SER A 242 4.85 -3.57 -30.59
CA SER A 242 6.29 -3.43 -30.73
C SER A 242 6.88 -3.15 -29.35
N PHE A 243 7.00 -4.22 -28.55
CA PHE A 243 7.81 -4.20 -27.34
C PHE A 243 9.18 -3.58 -27.66
N VAL A 244 9.65 -2.70 -26.80
CA VAL A 244 10.97 -2.10 -26.92
C VAL A 244 11.96 -3.04 -26.24
N SER A 245 12.88 -3.60 -27.01
CA SER A 245 13.97 -4.43 -26.48
C SER A 245 15.00 -3.56 -25.74
N ILE A 246 15.30 -3.93 -24.49
CA ILE A 246 16.43 -3.39 -23.73
C ILE A 246 17.71 -4.12 -24.15
N ASP A 247 17.62 -5.44 -24.22
CA ASP A 247 18.68 -6.37 -24.63
C ASP A 247 18.08 -7.62 -25.31
N GLU A 248 18.89 -8.67 -25.50
CA GLU A 248 18.46 -9.91 -26.16
C GLU A 248 17.39 -10.70 -25.38
N PHE A 249 17.19 -10.41 -24.09
CA PHE A 249 16.33 -11.17 -23.19
C PHE A 249 15.23 -10.34 -22.54
N SER A 250 15.36 -9.00 -22.55
CA SER A 250 14.50 -8.09 -21.80
C SER A 250 13.81 -7.09 -22.71
N SER A 251 12.52 -6.87 -22.45
CA SER A 251 11.70 -5.93 -23.20
C SER A 251 10.61 -5.30 -22.34
N PHE A 252 10.19 -4.10 -22.71
CA PHE A 252 9.11 -3.37 -22.05
C PHE A 252 8.08 -2.84 -23.04
N TYR A 253 6.86 -2.64 -22.54
CA TYR A 253 5.81 -1.98 -23.29
C TYR A 253 6.12 -0.48 -23.43
N PRO A 254 5.97 0.13 -24.62
CA PRO A 254 6.31 1.54 -24.85
C PRO A 254 5.71 2.48 -23.79
N PRO A 255 6.53 3.32 -23.11
CA PRO A 255 6.05 4.25 -22.10
C PRO A 255 5.37 5.47 -22.74
N ASP A 256 4.55 6.14 -21.95
CA ASP A 256 3.90 7.41 -22.31
C ASP A 256 4.82 8.61 -22.09
N ASP A 257 5.73 8.50 -21.11
CA ASP A 257 6.74 9.50 -20.79
C ASP A 257 7.95 8.82 -20.12
N THR A 258 9.07 9.53 -20.00
CA THR A 258 10.28 9.02 -19.35
C THR A 258 10.96 10.10 -18.53
N LEU A 259 11.45 9.73 -17.34
CA LEU A 259 12.31 10.59 -16.53
C LEU A 259 13.73 10.01 -16.46
N PRO A 260 14.75 10.86 -16.33
CA PRO A 260 16.11 10.39 -16.06
C PRO A 260 16.18 9.69 -14.69
N ILE A 261 17.07 8.70 -14.58
CA ILE A 261 17.44 8.15 -13.28
C ILE A 261 18.41 9.13 -12.61
N VAL A 262 18.22 9.33 -11.31
CA VAL A 262 19.19 10.02 -10.47
C VAL A 262 20.41 9.10 -10.29
N GLU A 263 21.54 9.44 -10.93
CA GLU A 263 22.78 8.65 -10.82
C GLU A 263 23.40 8.78 -9.42
N ALA A 264 23.02 7.87 -8.53
CA ALA A 264 23.55 7.75 -7.17
C ALA A 264 24.79 6.85 -7.14
N ALA A 265 25.87 7.18 -7.88
CA ALA A 265 27.05 6.32 -8.06
C ALA A 265 27.77 5.88 -6.77
N SER A 266 27.36 6.43 -5.61
CA SER A 266 27.94 6.14 -4.30
C SER A 266 27.00 6.41 -3.11
N GLN A 267 25.72 6.70 -3.38
CA GLN A 267 24.73 7.14 -2.39
C GLN A 267 23.69 6.04 -2.16
N LEU A 268 23.17 5.97 -0.93
CA LEU A 268 22.10 5.02 -0.60
C LEU A 268 20.76 5.67 -0.93
N ILE A 269 20.06 5.15 -1.93
CA ILE A 269 18.67 5.55 -2.21
C ILE A 269 17.79 4.99 -1.09
N TRP A 270 17.13 5.88 -0.35
CA TRP A 270 16.19 5.52 0.71
C TRP A 270 14.78 5.31 0.17
N GLU A 271 14.32 6.20 -0.70
CA GLU A 271 12.97 6.14 -1.25
C GLU A 271 12.91 6.78 -2.63
N THR A 272 12.01 6.25 -3.47
CA THR A 272 11.66 6.80 -4.78
C THR A 272 10.15 6.70 -4.92
N GLY A 273 9.50 7.81 -5.27
CA GLY A 273 8.05 7.87 -5.38
C GLY A 273 7.60 8.79 -6.50
N LEU A 274 6.49 8.44 -7.14
CA LEU A 274 5.86 9.31 -8.13
C LEU A 274 4.99 10.35 -7.45
N PHE A 275 4.88 11.53 -8.05
CA PHE A 275 3.96 12.57 -7.65
C PHE A 275 3.35 13.27 -8.88
N ASP A 276 2.22 13.96 -8.67
CA ASP A 276 1.53 14.69 -9.73
C ASP A 276 1.92 16.17 -9.69
N ARG A 277 2.50 16.70 -10.77
CA ARG A 277 2.86 18.13 -10.89
C ARG A 277 2.16 18.77 -12.07
N SER A 278 1.12 19.57 -11.81
CA SER A 278 0.37 20.30 -12.85
C SER A 278 -0.07 19.42 -14.04
N GLY A 279 -0.40 18.15 -13.77
CA GLY A 279 -0.80 17.19 -14.80
C GLY A 279 0.36 16.45 -15.51
N GLN A 280 1.60 16.62 -15.07
CA GLN A 280 2.76 15.83 -15.47
C GLN A 280 3.18 14.87 -14.35
N ALA A 281 3.92 13.83 -14.72
CA ALA A 281 4.54 12.94 -13.75
C ALA A 281 5.80 13.62 -13.20
N GLY A 282 5.95 13.56 -11.88
CA GLY A 282 7.19 13.86 -11.19
C GLY A 282 7.70 12.62 -10.45
N LEU A 283 9.00 12.59 -10.22
CA LEU A 283 9.71 11.61 -9.42
C LEU A 283 10.41 12.34 -8.28
N LEU A 284 10.16 11.91 -7.05
CA LEU A 284 10.93 12.32 -5.90
C LEU A 284 11.85 11.17 -5.51
N THR A 285 13.15 11.44 -5.44
CA THR A 285 14.17 10.50 -4.96
C THR A 285 14.77 11.07 -3.68
N VAL A 286 14.76 10.30 -2.60
CA VAL A 286 15.44 10.65 -1.36
C VAL A 286 16.68 9.78 -1.22
N ILE A 287 17.83 10.41 -1.08
CA ILE A 287 19.11 9.73 -0.93
C ILE A 287 19.80 10.14 0.37
N GLN A 288 20.57 9.22 0.94
CA GLN A 288 21.51 9.50 2.00
C GLN A 288 22.92 9.60 1.43
N GLU A 289 23.58 10.71 1.72
CA GLU A 289 24.98 10.94 1.37
C GLU A 289 25.93 10.34 2.40
N TYR A 290 27.23 10.26 2.05
CA TYR A 290 28.27 9.69 2.90
C TYR A 290 28.43 10.37 4.26
N ASP A 291 28.15 11.68 4.32
CA ASP A 291 28.19 12.46 5.56
C ASP A 291 26.91 12.31 6.40
N LYS A 292 26.02 11.39 5.99
CA LYS A 292 24.67 11.14 6.54
C LYS A 292 23.69 12.29 6.30
N SER A 293 24.05 13.31 5.54
CA SER A 293 23.07 14.28 5.06
C SER A 293 22.06 13.58 4.15
N VAL A 294 20.86 14.14 4.11
CA VAL A 294 19.75 13.58 3.33
C VAL A 294 19.41 14.60 2.26
N LEU A 295 19.40 14.15 1.02
CA LEU A 295 19.13 14.97 -0.16
C LEU A 295 17.83 14.48 -0.80
N ALA A 296 16.88 15.38 -1.00
CA ALA A 296 15.68 15.15 -1.78
C ALA A 296 15.90 15.71 -3.18
N ILE A 297 15.71 14.88 -4.20
CA ILE A 297 15.86 15.23 -5.61
C ILE A 297 14.52 15.08 -6.28
N GLU A 298 14.04 16.18 -6.83
CA GLU A 298 12.77 16.27 -7.55
C GLU A 298 13.05 16.37 -9.04
N SER A 299 12.55 15.40 -9.82
CA SER A 299 12.68 15.35 -11.27
C SER A 299 11.29 15.35 -11.92
N TYR A 300 11.05 16.20 -12.91
CA TYR A 300 9.77 16.23 -13.63
C TYR A 300 9.95 16.72 -15.08
N SER A 301 9.09 16.22 -15.97
CA SER A 301 9.07 16.60 -17.37
C SER A 301 8.64 18.07 -17.51
N LEU A 302 9.20 18.81 -18.46
CA LEU A 302 8.73 20.16 -18.79
C LEU A 302 7.66 20.11 -19.88
N PRO A 303 6.76 21.10 -19.96
CA PRO A 303 5.84 21.21 -21.09
C PRO A 303 6.61 21.28 -22.41
N PRO A 304 6.05 20.76 -23.52
CA PRO A 304 6.73 20.64 -24.82
C PRO A 304 7.09 21.99 -25.49
N ASP A 305 6.77 23.11 -24.86
CA ASP A 305 7.01 24.46 -25.37
C ASP A 305 8.47 24.92 -25.22
N ASP A 306 9.30 24.20 -24.46
CA ASP A 306 10.75 24.44 -24.34
C ASP A 306 11.56 23.22 -24.86
N PRO A 307 11.95 23.20 -26.15
CA PRO A 307 12.59 22.04 -26.78
C PRO A 307 14.04 21.81 -26.36
N GLU A 308 14.67 22.70 -25.59
CA GLU A 308 16.05 22.55 -25.13
C GLU A 308 16.17 21.82 -23.77
N LEU A 309 15.08 21.72 -22.99
CA LEU A 309 15.05 21.04 -21.70
C LEU A 309 13.85 20.08 -21.63
N ALA A 310 14.08 18.78 -21.79
CA ALA A 310 13.03 17.77 -21.67
C ALA A 310 12.51 17.59 -20.23
N TYR A 311 13.33 17.90 -19.23
CA TYR A 311 13.00 17.77 -17.81
C TYR A 311 13.70 18.83 -16.96
N THR A 312 13.22 19.03 -15.74
CA THR A 312 13.89 19.79 -14.68
C THR A 312 14.25 18.86 -13.53
N GLU A 313 15.41 19.12 -12.91
CA GLU A 313 15.83 18.48 -11.68
C GLU A 313 16.16 19.55 -10.64
N ASN A 314 15.59 19.44 -9.45
CA ASN A 314 15.89 20.29 -8.31
C ASN A 314 16.36 19.43 -7.15
N SER A 315 17.40 19.87 -6.43
CA SER A 315 17.95 19.14 -5.29
C SER A 315 17.90 20.00 -4.03
N TYR A 316 17.49 19.37 -2.92
CA TYR A 316 17.20 20.05 -1.67
C TYR A 316 17.78 19.27 -0.49
N TYR A 317 18.66 19.90 0.28
CA TYR A 317 19.16 19.30 1.52
C TYR A 317 18.07 19.33 2.57
N LEU A 318 17.74 18.17 3.13
CA LEU A 318 16.86 18.08 4.29
C LEU A 318 17.66 18.38 5.55
N TYR A 319 17.09 19.20 6.43
CA TYR A 319 17.80 19.71 7.59
C TYR A 319 17.88 18.69 8.73
N GLY A 320 19.09 18.52 9.28
CA GLY A 320 19.34 17.63 10.41
C GLY A 320 19.53 16.19 9.95
N THR A 321 20.70 15.62 10.30
CA THR A 321 20.92 14.18 10.18
C THR A 321 20.00 13.47 11.16
N PRO A 322 19.18 12.48 10.75
CA PRO A 322 18.41 11.68 11.69
C PRO A 322 19.38 11.03 12.69
N GLU A 323 19.50 11.60 13.89
CA GLU A 323 20.56 11.20 14.83
C GLU A 323 20.27 9.84 15.47
N SER A 324 19.03 9.36 15.37
CA SER A 324 18.55 8.17 16.09
C SER A 324 17.54 7.30 15.35
N MET A 325 17.09 7.67 14.14
CA MET A 325 16.16 6.82 13.37
C MET A 325 16.93 5.84 12.49
N PRO A 326 16.63 4.52 12.56
CA PRO A 326 17.26 3.51 11.71
C PRO A 326 16.69 3.43 10.28
N TYR A 327 15.67 4.23 9.98
CA TYR A 327 15.06 4.40 8.66
C TYR A 327 14.54 5.83 8.51
N PHE A 328 14.14 6.18 7.28
CA PHE A 328 13.59 7.49 6.98
C PHE A 328 12.10 7.40 6.71
N ARG A 329 11.29 7.98 7.60
CA ARG A 329 9.85 8.14 7.38
C ARG A 329 9.55 9.58 7.02
N TYR A 330 8.85 9.77 5.90
CA TYR A 330 8.51 11.10 5.43
C TYR A 330 7.16 11.12 4.70
N ALA A 331 6.63 12.32 4.53
CA ALA A 331 5.49 12.61 3.68
C ALA A 331 5.81 13.86 2.85
N LEU A 332 5.51 13.81 1.55
CA LEU A 332 5.61 14.94 0.65
C LEU A 332 4.25 15.62 0.53
N ASP A 333 4.20 16.91 0.82
CA ASP A 333 3.08 17.76 0.44
C ASP A 333 3.46 18.54 -0.82
N VAL A 334 2.97 18.06 -1.96
CA VAL A 334 3.23 18.65 -3.27
C VAL A 334 2.59 20.03 -3.40
N LYS A 335 1.45 20.29 -2.73
CA LYS A 335 0.72 21.56 -2.86
C LYS A 335 1.49 22.69 -2.20
N SER A 336 2.01 22.44 -0.99
CA SER A 336 2.85 23.41 -0.27
C SER A 336 4.33 23.30 -0.62
N ASN A 337 4.73 22.29 -1.39
CA ASN A 337 6.12 21.96 -1.70
C ASN A 337 6.98 21.74 -0.44
N HIS A 338 6.42 21.04 0.55
CA HIS A 338 7.09 20.72 1.80
C HIS A 338 7.36 19.22 1.93
N VAL A 339 8.51 18.86 2.52
CA VAL A 339 8.79 17.50 2.97
C VAL A 339 8.72 17.47 4.49
N TYR A 340 7.85 16.62 5.01
CA TYR A 340 7.74 16.32 6.44
C TYR A 340 8.46 15.01 6.71
N TYR A 341 9.28 14.92 7.74
CA TYR A 341 9.99 13.69 8.08
C TYR A 341 10.25 13.56 9.57
N LEU A 342 10.27 12.32 10.07
CA LEU A 342 10.65 12.04 11.44
C LEU A 342 12.17 12.18 11.58
N TYR A 343 12.60 13.16 12.36
CA TYR A 343 13.99 13.38 12.73
C TYR A 343 14.42 12.41 13.84
N ASP A 344 13.53 12.19 14.80
CA ASP A 344 13.59 11.06 15.73
C ASP A 344 12.20 10.48 15.98
N VAL A 345 12.12 9.48 16.86
CA VAL A 345 10.85 8.80 17.21
C VAL A 345 9.78 9.74 17.77
N SER A 346 10.08 10.97 18.17
CA SER A 346 9.12 11.90 18.79
C SER A 346 9.14 13.29 18.15
N ARG A 347 9.91 13.49 17.08
CA ARG A 347 10.13 14.80 16.49
C ARG A 347 10.03 14.75 14.98
N MET A 348 9.11 15.55 14.43
CA MET A 348 9.00 15.77 13.00
C MET A 348 9.64 17.09 12.62
N TRP A 349 10.27 17.12 11.46
CA TRP A 349 10.74 18.32 10.80
C TRP A 349 9.94 18.50 9.51
N SER A 350 9.61 19.73 9.16
CA SER A 350 9.15 20.09 7.82
C SER A 350 10.18 20.97 7.14
N THR A 351 10.47 20.75 5.87
CA THR A 351 11.38 21.58 5.07
C THR A 351 10.64 22.07 3.83
N ASP A 352 10.60 23.39 3.64
CA ASP A 352 10.13 24.02 2.40
C ASP A 352 11.19 23.83 1.30
N LEU A 353 10.82 23.09 0.26
CA LEU A 353 11.70 22.83 -0.87
C LEU A 353 11.91 24.09 -1.74
N THR A 354 11.03 25.10 -1.71
CA THR A 354 11.19 26.29 -2.57
C THR A 354 12.29 27.25 -2.12
N HIS A 355 12.43 27.49 -0.81
CA HIS A 355 13.36 28.49 -0.28
C HIS A 355 14.59 27.87 0.41
N GLY A 356 14.57 26.56 0.70
CA GLY A 356 15.68 25.88 1.38
C GLY A 356 15.99 26.47 2.77
N THR A 357 15.06 27.21 3.37
CA THR A 357 15.26 27.94 4.63
C THR A 357 14.56 27.24 5.79
N SER A 358 15.34 26.91 6.83
CA SER A 358 14.96 26.49 8.20
C SER A 358 13.73 25.60 8.34
N GLY A 359 13.93 24.34 8.70
CA GLY A 359 12.80 23.45 8.96
C GLY A 359 11.97 23.83 10.19
N ILE A 360 10.65 23.64 10.12
CA ILE A 360 9.76 23.78 11.29
C ILE A 360 9.82 22.48 12.06
N LYS A 361 10.00 22.59 13.37
CA LYS A 361 10.08 21.46 14.27
C LYS A 361 8.74 21.26 14.97
N THR A 362 8.29 20.01 15.01
CA THR A 362 7.11 19.58 15.76
C THR A 362 7.52 18.49 16.74
N ASP A 363 7.19 18.69 18.02
CA ASP A 363 7.48 17.75 19.10
C ASP A 363 6.19 17.01 19.47
N PHE A 364 6.27 15.68 19.52
CA PHE A 364 5.17 14.81 19.89
C PHE A 364 5.34 14.29 21.32
N SER A 365 4.22 14.05 22.01
CA SER A 365 4.26 13.55 23.39
C SER A 365 4.54 12.04 23.45
N HIS A 366 4.32 11.34 22.33
CA HIS A 366 4.53 9.91 22.17
C HIS A 366 5.58 9.58 21.11
N ALA A 367 6.11 8.35 21.17
CA ALA A 367 6.97 7.83 20.12
C ALA A 367 6.10 7.43 18.91
N VAL A 368 6.31 8.09 17.77
CA VAL A 368 5.65 7.92 16.48
C VAL A 368 6.37 6.84 15.67
N LEU A 369 5.60 5.82 15.29
CA LEU A 369 6.02 4.72 14.42
C LEU A 369 5.81 5.06 12.95
N ASP A 370 4.71 5.75 12.66
CA ASP A 370 4.33 6.18 11.32
C ASP A 370 3.36 7.38 11.41
N PHE A 371 3.29 8.16 10.33
CA PHE A 371 2.42 9.33 10.27
C PHE A 371 1.82 9.53 8.87
N LEU A 372 0.63 10.12 8.82
CA LEU A 372 -0.04 10.53 7.59
C LEU A 372 -0.39 12.01 7.68
N ARG A 373 0.12 12.82 6.73
CA ARG A 373 -0.25 14.23 6.61
C ARG A 373 -1.63 14.37 5.99
N LEU A 374 -2.43 15.28 6.55
CA LEU A 374 -3.74 15.64 6.03
C LEU A 374 -3.66 16.99 5.30
N ASP A 375 -4.56 17.19 4.33
CA ASP A 375 -4.65 18.43 3.55
C ASP A 375 -5.00 19.65 4.41
N SER A 376 -5.64 19.43 5.57
CA SER A 376 -5.91 20.47 6.58
C SER A 376 -4.65 21.01 7.24
N GLY A 377 -3.52 20.30 7.12
CA GLY A 377 -2.30 20.59 7.86
C GLY A 377 -2.15 19.78 9.15
N ASP A 378 -3.10 18.93 9.50
CA ASP A 378 -3.02 18.02 10.65
C ASP A 378 -2.26 16.72 10.31
N CYS A 379 -1.96 15.91 11.33
CA CYS A 379 -1.35 14.59 11.16
C CYS A 379 -2.17 13.50 11.84
N LEU A 380 -2.34 12.36 11.18
CA LEU A 380 -2.60 11.10 11.88
C LEU A 380 -1.26 10.49 12.29
N LEU A 381 -1.17 10.05 13.55
CA LEU A 381 0.03 9.48 14.14
C LEU A 381 -0.27 8.07 14.66
N LEU A 382 0.56 7.10 14.27
CA LEU A 382 0.61 5.78 14.91
C LEU A 382 1.68 5.84 16.00
N CYS A 383 1.25 5.86 17.25
CA CYS A 383 2.12 6.06 18.40
C CYS A 383 2.26 4.79 19.23
N THR A 384 3.47 4.44 19.65
CA THR A 384 3.69 3.35 20.60
C THR A 384 3.64 3.85 22.05
N GLN A 385 3.07 3.02 22.93
CA GLN A 385 3.09 3.25 24.37
C GLN A 385 4.34 2.65 25.05
N ASP A 386 5.15 1.88 24.32
CA ASP A 386 6.30 1.18 24.88
C ASP A 386 7.46 2.15 25.11
N ALA A 387 7.82 2.37 26.38
CA ALA A 387 8.97 3.21 26.76
C ALA A 387 10.31 2.72 26.16
N ASN A 388 10.38 1.45 25.74
CA ASN A 388 11.52 0.88 25.04
C ASN A 388 11.71 1.44 23.62
N ALA A 389 10.67 2.05 23.02
CA ALA A 389 10.76 2.67 21.70
C ALA A 389 11.80 3.80 21.65
N TYR A 390 12.01 4.52 22.76
CA TYR A 390 13.05 5.55 22.85
C TYR A 390 14.47 4.98 22.89
N ASN A 391 14.63 3.67 23.08
CA ASN A 391 15.91 2.98 23.16
C ASN A 391 16.19 2.09 21.93
N ILE A 392 15.41 2.23 20.86
CA ILE A 392 15.63 1.48 19.63
C ILE A 392 17.01 1.83 19.09
N LYS A 393 17.93 0.87 19.19
CA LYS A 393 19.26 0.98 18.59
C LYS A 393 19.16 0.54 17.15
N ALA A 394 19.81 1.31 16.27
CA ALA A 394 19.93 1.04 14.84
C ALA A 394 20.78 -0.22 14.54
N THR A 395 20.30 -1.39 14.97
CA THR A 395 20.94 -2.68 14.68
C THR A 395 20.58 -3.24 13.31
N VAL A 396 19.52 -2.73 12.67
CA VAL A 396 19.10 -3.13 11.33
C VAL A 396 18.80 -1.86 10.52
N ASN A 397 19.57 -1.64 9.44
CA ASN A 397 19.21 -0.65 8.43
C ASN A 397 18.05 -1.23 7.63
N LEU A 398 16.82 -0.87 8.01
CA LEU A 398 15.63 -1.23 7.25
C LEU A 398 15.37 -0.12 6.22
N THR A 399 15.28 -0.49 4.94
CA THR A 399 14.93 0.46 3.88
C THR A 399 13.42 0.71 3.90
N ASN A 400 13.01 1.84 4.49
CA ASN A 400 11.61 2.30 4.64
C ASN A 400 10.60 1.18 5.02
N PRO A 401 10.76 0.53 6.18
CA PRO A 401 9.91 -0.59 6.58
C PRO A 401 8.46 -0.15 6.83
N ASP A 402 7.50 -1.00 6.52
CA ASP A 402 6.10 -0.79 6.88
C ASP A 402 5.88 -0.91 8.41
N PRO A 403 4.76 -0.36 8.95
CA PRO A 403 4.46 -0.44 10.38
C PRO A 403 4.35 -1.86 10.95
N PHE A 404 4.03 -2.87 10.14
CA PHE A 404 3.89 -4.26 10.59
C PHE A 404 5.27 -4.87 10.83
N THR A 405 6.18 -4.68 9.89
CA THR A 405 7.60 -5.05 10.01
C THR A 405 8.22 -4.39 11.24
N LEU A 406 7.97 -3.10 11.45
CA LEU A 406 8.52 -2.38 12.59
C LEU A 406 8.00 -2.88 13.94
N GLN A 407 6.70 -3.15 14.06
CA GLN A 407 6.15 -3.70 15.29
C GLN A 407 6.82 -5.03 15.66
N LYS A 408 7.05 -5.88 14.65
CA LYS A 408 7.69 -7.19 14.84
C LYS A 408 9.17 -7.07 15.20
N GLU A 409 9.94 -6.28 14.45
CA GLU A 409 11.39 -6.12 14.66
C GLU A 409 11.71 -5.44 16.00
N TRP A 410 10.81 -4.61 16.50
CA TRP A 410 10.99 -3.87 17.75
C TRP A 410 10.21 -4.42 18.94
N ASP A 411 9.56 -5.57 18.76
CA ASP A 411 8.73 -6.22 19.80
C ASP A 411 7.67 -5.27 20.39
N ILE A 412 7.09 -4.40 19.53
CA ILE A 412 6.01 -3.50 19.91
C ILE A 412 4.71 -4.29 19.84
N SER A 413 4.08 -4.42 21.00
CA SER A 413 2.87 -5.23 21.16
C SER A 413 1.62 -4.60 20.51
N SER A 414 1.55 -3.27 20.53
CA SER A 414 0.44 -2.48 19.99
C SER A 414 0.83 -1.01 19.82
N VAL A 415 0.06 -0.31 18.99
CA VAL A 415 0.12 1.14 18.81
C VAL A 415 -1.27 1.75 18.96
N ASP A 416 -1.29 3.04 19.26
CA ASP A 416 -2.50 3.86 19.31
C ASP A 416 -2.52 4.81 18.11
N LEU A 417 -3.72 5.16 17.65
CA LEU A 417 -3.92 6.16 16.61
C LEU A 417 -4.32 7.49 17.25
N TYR A 418 -3.54 8.53 16.96
CA TYR A 418 -3.81 9.91 17.37
C TYR A 418 -4.04 10.81 16.16
N LEU A 419 -4.81 11.88 16.34
CA LEU A 419 -4.79 13.06 15.51
C LEU A 419 -3.96 14.13 16.23
N TYR A 420 -2.94 14.63 15.56
CA TYR A 420 -2.25 15.85 15.97
C TYR A 420 -2.82 17.02 15.18
N SER A 421 -3.37 18.01 15.88
CA SER A 421 -3.84 19.24 15.27
C SER A 421 -2.71 20.27 15.18
N SER A 422 -2.52 20.81 13.98
CA SER A 422 -1.54 21.84 13.72
C SER A 422 -1.93 23.21 14.26
N GLU A 423 -3.23 23.44 14.49
CA GLU A 423 -3.74 24.74 14.97
C GLU A 423 -3.54 24.94 16.46
N ASP A 424 -3.77 23.90 17.27
CA ASP A 424 -3.69 23.96 18.73
C ASP A 424 -2.49 23.19 19.32
N GLU A 425 -1.68 22.59 18.46
CA GLU A 425 -0.49 21.77 18.81
C GLU A 425 -0.82 20.66 19.81
N SER A 426 -2.01 20.06 19.70
CA SER A 426 -2.49 19.03 20.62
C SER A 426 -2.65 17.66 19.96
N GLU A 427 -2.44 16.61 20.76
CA GLU A 427 -2.66 15.21 20.36
C GLU A 427 -3.98 14.70 20.94
N ARG A 428 -4.88 14.28 20.06
CA ARG A 428 -6.16 13.67 20.40
C ARG A 428 -6.16 12.20 20.01
N LEU A 429 -6.36 11.34 21.00
CA LEU A 429 -6.51 9.91 20.76
C LEU A 429 -7.79 9.60 19.97
N LEU A 430 -7.66 8.83 18.89
CA LEU A 430 -8.76 8.34 18.07
C LEU A 430 -9.07 6.85 18.30
N TYR A 431 -8.03 6.01 18.45
CA TYR A 431 -8.18 4.57 18.62
C TYR A 431 -7.02 3.97 19.44
N LYS A 432 -7.28 2.91 20.22
CA LYS A 432 -6.27 2.24 21.05
C LYS A 432 -6.03 0.79 20.68
N ASP A 433 -4.84 0.28 21.01
CA ASP A 433 -4.48 -1.15 20.94
C ASP A 433 -4.62 -1.73 19.51
N LEU A 434 -4.14 -1.00 18.52
CA LEU A 434 -3.95 -1.52 17.16
C LEU A 434 -2.72 -2.42 17.17
N ARG A 435 -2.89 -3.65 16.69
CA ARG A 435 -1.80 -4.65 16.63
C ARG A 435 -1.53 -5.00 15.20
N ASN A 436 -0.27 -5.29 14.88
CA ASN A 436 0.14 -5.76 13.56
C ASN A 436 -0.37 -4.84 12.44
N VAL A 437 -0.29 -3.53 12.65
CA VAL A 437 -0.75 -2.52 11.69
C VAL A 437 0.04 -2.64 10.39
N ILE A 438 -0.65 -2.83 9.28
CA ILE A 438 -0.07 -2.91 7.94
C ILE A 438 0.03 -1.51 7.34
N ARG A 439 -1.07 -0.76 7.35
CA ARG A 439 -1.13 0.58 6.77
C ARG A 439 -2.28 1.39 7.31
N MET A 440 -2.18 2.72 7.18
CA MET A 440 -3.29 3.64 7.38
C MET A 440 -3.58 4.47 6.12
N GLU A 441 -4.84 4.84 5.96
CA GLU A 441 -5.35 5.67 4.88
C GLU A 441 -6.38 6.67 5.42
N TYR A 442 -6.39 7.88 4.88
CA TYR A 442 -7.42 8.89 5.11
C TYR A 442 -8.07 9.26 3.78
N ASP A 443 -9.41 9.23 3.75
CA ASP A 443 -10.20 9.78 2.66
C ASP A 443 -10.83 11.09 3.09
N GLU A 444 -10.32 12.20 2.55
CA GLU A 444 -10.78 13.56 2.82
C GLU A 444 -12.23 13.76 2.38
N THR A 445 -12.64 13.13 1.27
CA THR A 445 -13.98 13.32 0.68
C THR A 445 -15.08 12.87 1.63
N THR A 446 -14.85 11.75 2.30
CA THR A 446 -15.81 11.13 3.21
C THR A 446 -15.43 11.31 4.68
N ARG A 447 -14.28 11.92 4.96
CA ARG A 447 -13.70 12.13 6.30
C ARG A 447 -13.63 10.83 7.11
N ARG A 448 -13.08 9.80 6.48
CA ARG A 448 -12.92 8.47 7.08
C ARG A 448 -11.46 8.06 7.16
N ILE A 449 -11.12 7.34 8.23
CA ILE A 449 -9.81 6.74 8.41
C ILE A 449 -9.96 5.23 8.29
N LEU A 450 -9.07 4.60 7.54
CA LEU A 450 -8.91 3.14 7.49
C LEU A 450 -7.55 2.79 8.07
N VAL A 451 -7.54 1.84 9.01
CA VAL A 451 -6.32 1.16 9.46
C VAL A 451 -6.46 -0.32 9.10
N GLU A 452 -5.57 -0.82 8.26
CA GLU A 452 -5.48 -2.24 7.91
C GLU A 452 -4.50 -2.93 8.88
N THR A 453 -4.92 -4.04 9.48
CA THR A 453 -4.13 -4.81 10.45
C THR A 453 -4.09 -6.29 10.08
N SER A 454 -3.12 -7.03 10.62
CA SER A 454 -3.08 -8.50 10.56
C SER A 454 -3.67 -9.12 11.83
N GLY A 455 -4.71 -9.93 11.67
CA GLY A 455 -5.51 -10.45 12.79
C GLY A 455 -4.79 -11.51 13.64
N ASP A 456 -3.89 -12.28 13.03
CA ASP A 456 -3.15 -13.38 13.69
C ASP A 456 -1.63 -13.25 13.55
N GLY A 457 -1.14 -12.08 13.12
CA GLY A 457 0.27 -11.86 12.81
C GLY A 457 0.71 -12.45 11.47
N THR A 458 -0.21 -13.03 10.69
CA THR A 458 0.03 -13.44 9.30
C THR A 458 -0.54 -12.42 8.32
N LEU A 459 0.18 -12.16 7.22
CA LEU A 459 -0.30 -11.24 6.17
C LEU A 459 -1.48 -11.82 5.35
N LYS A 460 -1.86 -13.09 5.59
CA LYS A 460 -2.98 -13.76 4.93
C LYS A 460 -4.32 -13.33 5.53
N ARG A 461 -4.41 -13.15 6.85
CA ARG A 461 -5.65 -12.75 7.52
C ARG A 461 -5.58 -11.31 7.97
N ARG A 462 -6.41 -10.48 7.37
CA ARG A 462 -6.39 -9.04 7.58
C ARG A 462 -7.70 -8.54 8.16
N GLN A 463 -7.63 -7.37 8.77
CA GLN A 463 -8.77 -6.67 9.32
C GLN A 463 -8.69 -5.18 8.97
N CYS A 464 -9.79 -4.64 8.46
CA CYS A 464 -10.00 -3.21 8.35
C CYS A 464 -10.60 -2.68 9.65
N VAL A 465 -10.03 -1.60 10.19
CA VAL A 465 -10.63 -0.77 11.25
C VAL A 465 -10.95 0.59 10.61
N ILE A 466 -12.24 0.88 10.47
CA ILE A 466 -12.73 2.11 9.81
C ILE A 466 -13.31 3.03 10.88
N LEU A 467 -12.82 4.27 10.91
CA LEU A 467 -13.30 5.33 11.79
C LEU A 467 -14.04 6.38 10.95
N GLU A 468 -15.30 6.65 11.30
CA GLU A 468 -16.06 7.79 10.78
C GLU A 468 -15.90 8.97 11.76
N LEU A 469 -15.47 10.12 11.23
CA LEU A 469 -15.22 11.36 11.97
C LEU A 469 -16.42 12.32 11.95
#